data_AF-A0A561DNM0-F1
#
_entry.id   AF-A0A561DNM0-F1
#
_cell.length_a   1.000
_cell.length_b   1.000
_cell.length_c   1.000
_cell.angle_alpha   90.00
_cell.angle_beta   90.00
_cell.angle_gamma   90.00
#
_symmetry.space_group_name_H-M   'P 1'
#
loop_
_entity.id
_entity.type
_entity.pdbx_description
1 polymer ?
#
loop_
_entity_poly.entity_id
_entity_poly.type
_entity_poly.pdbx_seq_one_letter_code
_entity_poly.pdbx_strand_id
1 'polypeptide(L)' 'MLKAAVAGVLGFILIFIESMIVMKLKGFETIEYGGIAPFINVWAMNFFFVYTILTQVTRWYESKQELNEDSSF' A
#
# COMPACT_ATOMS: atom_id res chain seq x y z
N MET A 1 -2.41 15.21 -1.00
CA MET A 1 -1.39 14.95 0.05
C MET A 1 -1.80 13.88 1.05
N LEU A 2 -3.06 13.85 1.53
CA LEU A 2 -3.55 12.82 2.47
C LEU A 2 -3.33 11.37 1.98
N LYS A 3 -3.62 11.08 0.70
CA LYS A 3 -3.39 9.74 0.10
C LYS A 3 -1.94 9.27 0.23
N ALA A 4 -0.97 10.18 0.08
CA ALA A 4 0.45 9.87 0.22
C ALA A 4 0.81 9.60 1.69
N ALA A 5 0.29 10.38 2.64
CA ALA A 5 0.51 10.12 4.06
C ALA A 5 -0.04 8.75 4.48
N VAL A 6 -1.27 8.43 4.06
CA VAL A 6 -1.90 7.12 4.31
C VAL A 6 -1.09 5.98 3.67
N ALA A 7 -0.63 6.15 2.43
CA ALA A 7 0.22 5.17 1.75
C ALA A 7 1.57 4.97 2.45
N GLY A 8 2.15 6.00 3.05
CA GLY A 8 3.37 5.90 3.87
C GLY A 8 3.18 5.00 5.08
N VAL A 9 2.11 5.22 5.83
CA VAL A 9 1.79 4.44 7.04
C VAL A 9 1.42 3.00 6.67
N LEU A 10 0.50 2.80 5.73
CA LEU A 10 0.08 1.46 5.31
C LEU A 10 1.21 0.68 4.63
N GLY A 11 2.02 1.34 3.81
CA GLY A 11 3.20 0.74 3.18
C GLY A 11 4.22 0.27 4.21
N PHE A 12 4.37 1.00 5.32
CA PHE A 12 5.21 0.58 6.45
C PHE A 12 4.62 -0.63 7.18
N ILE A 13 3.31 -0.66 7.43
CA ILE A 13 2.63 -1.82 8.05
C ILE A 13 2.80 -3.08 7.19
N LEU A 14 2.70 -2.95 5.87
CA LEU A 14 2.85 -4.07 4.93
C LEU A 14 4.21 -4.77 5.05
N ILE A 15 5.30 -4.03 5.36
CA ILE A 15 6.62 -4.63 5.57
C ILE A 15 6.57 -5.70 6.67
N PHE A 16 5.88 -5.42 7.78
CA PHE A 16 5.76 -6.38 8.88
C PHE A 16 4.94 -7.60 8.46
N ILE A 17 3.84 -7.38 7.75
CA ILE A 17 2.99 -8.46 7.25
C ILE A 17 3.79 -9.38 6.31
N GLU A 18 4.50 -8.80 5.35
CA GLU A 18 5.33 -9.52 4.39
C GLU A 18 6.48 -10.25 5.09
N SER A 19 7.14 -9.59 6.05
CA SER A 19 8.17 -10.22 6.88
C SER A 19 7.64 -11.47 7.59
N MET A 20 6.47 -11.37 8.23
CA MET A 20 5.84 -12.50 8.92
C MET A 20 5.50 -13.64 7.95
N ILE A 21 4.98 -13.30 6.77
CA ILE A 21 4.68 -14.30 5.73
C ILE A 21 5.96 -15.01 5.30
N VAL A 22 7.02 -14.27 4.98
CA VAL A 22 8.30 -14.85 4.55
C VAL A 22 8.93 -15.71 5.65
N MET A 23 8.92 -15.25 6.90
CA MET A 23 9.39 -16.02 8.05
C MET A 23 8.65 -17.35 8.19
N LYS A 24 7.31 -17.30 8.12
CA LYS A 24 6.48 -18.50 8.22
C LYS A 24 6.70 -19.47 7.06
N LEU A 25 6.86 -18.96 5.83
CA LEU A 25 7.04 -19.80 4.64
C LEU A 25 8.44 -20.41 4.55
N LYS A 26 9.47 -19.68 4.98
CA LYS A 26 10.87 -20.12 4.88
C LYS A 26 11.40 -20.77 6.17
N GLY A 27 10.61 -20.75 7.26
CA GLY A 27 11.04 -21.25 8.56
C GLY A 27 12.13 -20.38 9.20
N PHE A 28 12.19 -19.10 8.86
CA PHE A 28 13.13 -18.17 9.47
C PHE A 28 12.53 -17.58 10.76
N GLU A 29 13.36 -17.43 11.80
CA GLU A 29 12.95 -16.75 13.04
C GLU A 29 12.98 -15.23 12.92
N THR A 30 13.83 -14.68 12.04
CA THR A 30 13.99 -13.24 11.80
C THR A 30 14.21 -12.95 10.31
N ILE A 31 14.06 -11.68 9.90
CA ILE A 31 14.39 -11.20 8.55
C ILE A 31 15.53 -10.20 8.67
N GLU A 32 16.65 -10.50 8.01
CA GLU A 32 17.72 -9.53 7.79
C GLU A 32 17.59 -8.89 6.41
N TYR A 33 17.39 -7.58 6.39
CA TYR A 33 17.26 -6.82 5.14
C TYR A 33 18.59 -6.56 4.43
N GLY A 34 19.74 -6.83 5.06
CA GLY A 34 21.06 -6.55 4.46
C GLY A 34 21.40 -5.06 4.37
N GLY A 35 20.76 -4.22 5.20
CA GLY A 35 21.03 -2.78 5.30
C GLY A 35 19.80 -1.90 5.08
N ILE A 36 19.99 -0.58 5.14
CA ILE A 36 18.89 0.39 5.02
C ILE A 36 18.38 0.54 3.58
N ALA A 37 19.24 0.38 2.58
CA ALA A 37 18.85 0.55 1.18
C ALA A 37 17.84 -0.53 0.72
N PRO A 38 18.04 -1.83 0.97
CA PRO A 38 17.01 -2.84 0.67
C PRO A 38 15.70 -2.61 1.44
N PHE A 39 15.79 -2.19 2.70
CA PHE A 39 14.62 -1.87 3.52
C PHE A 39 13.78 -0.73 2.92
N ILE A 40 14.42 0.38 2.53
CA ILE A 40 13.75 1.52 1.88
C ILE A 40 13.15 1.09 0.54
N ASN A 41 13.80 0.21 -0.21
CA ASN A 41 13.25 -0.29 -1.48
C ASN A 41 11.96 -1.09 -1.28
N VAL A 42 11.93 -2.00 -0.31
CA VAL A 42 10.72 -2.77 0.01
C VAL A 42 9.61 -1.83 0.49
N TRP A 43 9.95 -0.87 1.36
CA TRP A 43 9.00 0.15 1.80
C TRP A 43 8.43 0.97 0.63
N ALA A 44 9.28 1.43 -0.28
CA ALA A 44 8.89 2.23 -1.43
C ALA A 44 7.96 1.46 -2.37
N MET A 45 8.23 0.16 -2.63
CA MET A 45 7.31 -0.67 -3.41
C MET A 45 5.93 -0.74 -2.76
N ASN A 46 5.87 -0.97 -1.45
CA ASN A 46 4.61 -1.05 -0.71
C ASN A 46 3.86 0.29 -0.68
N PHE A 47 4.60 1.39 -0.53
CA PHE A 47 4.06 2.74 -0.65
C PHE A 47 3.36 2.94 -2.00
N PHE A 48 4.06 2.67 -3.10
CA PHE A 48 3.51 2.89 -4.44
C PHE A 48 2.33 1.96 -4.72
N PHE A 49 2.37 0.73 -4.22
CA PHE A 49 1.26 -0.22 -4.34
C PHE A 49 -0.01 0.31 -3.67
N VAL A 50 0.08 0.69 -2.39
CA VAL A 50 -1.06 1.25 -1.64
C VAL A 50 -1.54 2.56 -2.27
N TYR A 51 -0.62 3.46 -2.63
CA TYR A 51 -0.96 4.74 -3.24
C TYR A 51 -1.73 4.57 -4.55
N THR A 52 -1.32 3.61 -5.37
CA THR A 52 -1.97 3.31 -6.66
C THR A 52 -3.38 2.77 -6.44
N ILE A 53 -3.57 1.83 -5.52
CA ILE A 53 -4.90 1.30 -5.18
C ILE A 53 -5.81 2.41 -4.67
N LEU A 54 -5.34 3.21 -3.71
CA LEU A 54 -6.13 4.32 -3.16
C LEU A 54 -6.52 5.32 -4.25
N THR A 55 -5.62 5.59 -5.19
CA THR A 55 -5.88 6.49 -6.31
C THR A 55 -6.97 5.92 -7.22
N GLN A 56 -6.87 4.64 -7.61
CA GLN A 56 -7.87 3.99 -8.46
C GLN A 56 -9.23 3.90 -7.77
N VAL A 57 -9.27 3.49 -6.51
CA VAL A 57 -10.49 3.40 -5.71
C VAL A 57 -11.16 4.76 -5.58
N THR A 58 -10.38 5.82 -5.31
CA THR A 58 -10.94 7.17 -5.20
C THR A 58 -11.53 7.64 -6.53
N ARG A 59 -10.81 7.45 -7.64
CA ARG A 59 -11.29 7.84 -8.97
C ARG A 59 -12.56 7.09 -9.37
N TRP A 60 -12.62 5.81 -9.05
CA TRP A 60 -13.82 5.00 -9.27
C TRP A 60 -14.99 5.50 -8.43
N TYR A 61 -14.75 5.83 -7.16
CA TYR A 61 -15.78 6.35 -6.28
C TYR A 61 -16.33 7.70 -6.76
N GLU A 62 -15.45 8.62 -7.15
CA GLU A 62 -15.80 9.93 -7.72
C GLU A 62 -16.64 9.77 -9.00
N SER A 63 -16.18 8.95 -9.96
CA SER A 63 -16.91 8.69 -11.20
C SER A 63 -18.29 8.06 -10.97
N LYS A 64 -18.42 7.20 -9.95
CA LYS A 64 -19.71 6.61 -9.59
C LYS A 64 -20.66 7.66 -8.98
N GLN A 65 -20.16 8.64 -8.23
CA GLN A 65 -20.99 9.73 -7.71
C GLN A 65 -21.51 10.62 -8.84
N GLU A 66 -20.64 11.02 -9.77
CA GLU A 66 -21.01 11.82 -10.95
C GLU A 66 -22.15 11.17 -11.76
N LEU A 67 -22.04 9.87 -12.04
CA LEU A 67 -23.08 9.12 -12.78
C LEU A 67 -24.43 9.07 -12.05
N ASN A 68 -24.44 9.02 -10.71
CA ASN A 68 -25.68 8.99 -9.95
C ASN A 68 -26.33 10.38 -9.90
N GLU A 69 -25.54 11.45 -9.79
CA GLU A 69 -26.04 12.83 -9.81
C GLU A 69 -26.68 13.19 -11.16
N ASP A 70 -26.03 12.82 -12.28
CA ASP A 70 -26.55 13.04 -13.64
C ASP A 70 -27.85 12.27 -13.93
N SER A 71 -28.06 11.12 -13.29
CA SER A 71 -29.27 10.30 -13.46
C SER A 71 -30.51 10.81 -12.69
N SER A 72 -30.35 11.86 -11.87
CA SER A 72 -31.42 12.43 -11.04
C SER A 72 -32.07 13.70 -11.60
N PHE A 73 -31.68 14.12 -12.82
CA PHE A 73 -32.30 15.18 -13.61
C PHE A 73 -33.11 14.61 -14.78
#